data_AF-A0A3C0U7T0-F1
#
_entry.id   AF-A0A3C0U7T0-F1
#
_cell.length_a   1.000
_cell.length_b   1.000
_cell.length_c   1.000
_cell.angle_alpha   90.00
_cell.angle_beta   90.00
_cell.angle_gamma   90.00
#
_symmetry.space_group_name_H-M   'P 1'
#
loop_
_entity.id
_entity.type
_entity.pdbx_description
1 polymer ?
#
loop_
_entity_poly.entity_id
_entity_poly.type
_entity_poly.pdbx_seq_one_letter_code
_entity_poly.pdbx_strand_id
1 'polypeptide(L)'
;MKTCLLWFRNNLRIHDNSPVSYAYEQYDRVIPVYLYPKPTTTGDWNEAGFGDSRKAFLDQSILDLQVTLESYGSRLYVLRNLEAVDLIQIALDHNAEAIIGGVEMAYNETLDQKNIKAEGKSSGIFVKFLEERTLFNERQLPFVLQKLPEVFTKFRKLVEKNSTVLPTIPAATLSSLDSSTITLPYEKIKLTALTKDDRSAVPFEGGERQGLKEVAYYFKQTRHILKYKETRNELLGRDYSSKFSPFLALGCISVRQVYEDLKQFEQEFESNESTYWLFFELLWREYFQWVALKHGKDLFLPQGLRPDKPITEGFNQKAFERWK
;
A
#
# COMPACT_ATOMS: atom_id res chain seq x y z
N MET A 1 -31.44 -0.53 -4.01
CA MET A 1 -30.27 -0.68 -3.13
C MET A 1 -29.04 -0.64 -4.01
N LYS A 2 -28.25 0.42 -3.92
CA LYS A 2 -27.01 0.59 -4.68
C LYS A 2 -25.95 -0.33 -4.09
N THR A 3 -25.37 -1.20 -4.91
CA THR A 3 -24.37 -2.19 -4.46
C THR A 3 -23.04 -1.91 -5.14
N CYS A 4 -21.93 -1.98 -4.40
CA CYS A 4 -20.59 -1.95 -4.99
C CYS A 4 -19.70 -3.08 -4.46
N LEU A 5 -18.70 -3.44 -5.26
CA LEU A 5 -17.52 -4.15 -4.76
C LEU A 5 -16.50 -3.12 -4.27
N LEU A 6 -16.00 -3.30 -3.04
CA LEU A 6 -14.87 -2.55 -2.51
C LEU A 6 -13.61 -3.40 -2.63
N TRP A 7 -12.77 -3.10 -3.60
CA TRP A 7 -11.57 -3.85 -3.92
C TRP A 7 -10.36 -3.32 -3.14
N PHE A 8 -9.98 -4.09 -2.11
CA PHE A 8 -8.74 -3.90 -1.39
C PHE A 8 -7.54 -4.46 -2.16
N ARG A 9 -6.42 -3.74 -2.08
CA ARG A 9 -5.10 -4.12 -2.62
C ARG A 9 -4.02 -3.80 -1.58
N ASN A 10 -3.06 -2.94 -1.88
CA ASN A 10 -2.05 -2.49 -0.93
C ASN A 10 -2.56 -1.30 -0.07
N ASN A 11 -3.79 -1.43 0.44
CA ASN A 11 -4.49 -0.46 1.28
C ASN A 11 -5.28 -1.17 2.38
N LEU A 12 -4.66 -2.17 3.03
CA LEU A 12 -5.27 -3.09 3.99
C LEU A 12 -5.55 -2.44 5.36
N ARG A 13 -6.40 -1.41 5.36
CA ARG A 13 -6.76 -0.60 6.53
C ARG A 13 -8.13 0.05 6.36
N ILE A 14 -8.76 0.48 7.46
CA ILE A 14 -9.99 1.28 7.43
C ILE A 14 -9.69 2.78 7.58
N HIS A 15 -8.70 3.16 8.40
CA HIS A 15 -8.40 4.57 8.68
C HIS A 15 -7.78 5.27 7.48
N ASP A 16 -8.16 6.53 7.26
CA ASP A 16 -7.68 7.36 6.14
C ASP A 16 -7.70 6.66 4.77
N ASN A 17 -8.75 5.87 4.48
CA ASN A 17 -8.86 5.08 3.25
C ASN A 17 -9.98 5.62 2.35
N SER A 18 -9.62 6.46 1.37
CA SER A 18 -10.58 7.14 0.49
C SER A 18 -11.52 6.19 -0.28
N PRO A 19 -11.06 5.05 -0.82
CA PRO A 19 -11.94 3.99 -1.35
C PRO A 19 -13.00 3.49 -0.36
N VAL A 20 -12.61 3.23 0.89
CA VAL A 20 -13.54 2.77 1.94
C VAL A 20 -14.59 3.85 2.22
N SER A 21 -14.15 5.07 2.49
CA SER A 21 -15.06 6.20 2.77
C SER A 21 -16.04 6.44 1.63
N TYR A 22 -15.55 6.47 0.39
CA TYR A 22 -16.40 6.65 -0.79
C TYR A 22 -17.41 5.51 -0.96
N ALA A 23 -16.99 4.26 -0.78
CA ALA A 23 -17.88 3.11 -0.95
C ALA A 23 -19.04 3.13 0.05
N TYR A 24 -18.76 3.38 1.33
CA TYR A 24 -19.78 3.39 2.38
C TYR A 24 -20.65 4.66 2.39
N GLU A 25 -20.19 5.77 1.82
CA GLU A 25 -21.00 6.98 1.67
C GLU A 25 -21.97 6.89 0.48
N GLN A 26 -21.56 6.24 -0.62
CA GLN A 26 -22.29 6.28 -1.89
C GLN A 26 -23.16 5.06 -2.18
N TYR A 27 -22.93 3.95 -1.47
CA TYR A 27 -23.60 2.67 -1.73
C TYR A 27 -24.24 2.12 -0.45
N ASP A 28 -25.46 1.59 -0.61
CA ASP A 28 -26.22 0.98 0.48
C ASP A 28 -25.59 -0.36 0.91
N ARG A 29 -25.05 -1.12 -0.07
CA ARG A 29 -24.44 -2.42 0.12
C ARG A 29 -23.01 -2.43 -0.43
N VAL A 30 -22.05 -2.65 0.45
CA VAL A 30 -20.62 -2.74 0.10
C VAL A 30 -20.17 -4.19 0.28
N ILE A 31 -19.56 -4.77 -0.75
CA ILE A 31 -18.99 -6.13 -0.72
C ILE A 31 -17.45 -6.00 -0.75
N PRO A 32 -16.77 -6.10 0.41
CA PRO A 32 -15.32 -6.06 0.48
C PRO A 32 -14.69 -7.29 -0.18
N VAL A 33 -13.82 -7.07 -1.17
CA VAL A 33 -13.09 -8.13 -1.88
C VAL A 33 -11.59 -7.85 -1.86
N TYR A 34 -10.80 -8.92 -1.81
CA TYR A 34 -9.35 -8.86 -1.97
C TYR A 34 -8.90 -9.96 -2.93
N LEU A 35 -8.20 -9.58 -4.01
CA LEU A 35 -7.60 -10.55 -4.92
C LEU A 35 -6.24 -10.96 -4.37
N TYR A 36 -6.11 -12.21 -3.95
CA TYR A 36 -4.85 -12.75 -3.47
C TYR A 36 -3.86 -12.87 -4.64
N PRO A 37 -2.65 -12.27 -4.53
CA PRO A 37 -1.70 -12.26 -5.64
C PRO A 37 -1.33 -13.67 -6.10
N LYS A 38 -1.34 -13.89 -7.42
CA LYS A 38 -0.88 -15.14 -8.02
C LYS A 38 0.65 -15.23 -7.92
N PRO A 39 1.22 -16.39 -7.56
CA PRO A 39 2.65 -16.61 -7.72
C PRO A 39 3.00 -16.49 -9.21
N THR A 40 3.85 -15.54 -9.57
CA THR A 40 4.38 -15.44 -10.93
C THR A 40 5.45 -16.51 -11.09
N THR A 41 5.17 -17.56 -11.85
CA THR A 41 6.12 -18.65 -12.14
C THR A 41 7.03 -18.38 -13.34
N THR A 42 6.90 -17.21 -13.96
CA THR A 42 7.52 -16.90 -15.27
C THR A 42 8.62 -15.85 -15.13
N GLY A 43 9.71 -16.22 -14.47
CA GLY A 43 10.94 -15.44 -14.49
C GLY A 43 12.16 -16.35 -14.59
N ASP A 44 13.17 -15.92 -15.36
CA ASP A 44 14.43 -16.65 -15.59
C ASP A 44 15.22 -16.94 -14.28
N TRP A 45 14.79 -16.34 -13.17
CA TRP A 45 15.49 -16.34 -11.88
C TRP A 45 14.85 -17.24 -10.80
N ASN A 46 13.81 -18.00 -11.12
CA ASN A 46 13.15 -18.96 -10.20
C ASN A 46 12.70 -18.39 -8.83
N GLU A 47 12.66 -17.08 -8.67
CA GLU A 47 12.04 -16.43 -7.51
C GLU A 47 10.54 -16.30 -7.77
N ALA A 48 9.83 -17.42 -7.64
CA ALA A 48 8.40 -17.47 -7.86
C ALA A 48 7.65 -16.72 -6.75
N GLY A 49 7.17 -15.52 -7.08
CA GLY A 49 6.30 -14.72 -6.20
C GLY A 49 6.98 -14.17 -4.95
N PHE A 50 6.19 -13.94 -3.91
CA PHE A 50 6.68 -13.34 -2.67
C PHE A 50 7.44 -14.36 -1.82
N GLY A 51 8.55 -13.95 -1.19
CA GLY A 51 9.20 -14.74 -0.14
C GLY A 51 8.29 -14.97 1.07
N ASP A 52 8.57 -16.01 1.86
CA ASP A 52 7.70 -16.45 2.95
C ASP A 52 7.46 -15.36 4.01
N SER A 53 8.46 -14.51 4.31
CA SER A 53 8.30 -13.38 5.23
C SER A 53 7.24 -12.40 4.77
N ARG A 54 7.21 -12.07 3.47
CA ARG A 54 6.21 -11.16 2.91
C ARG A 54 4.84 -11.84 2.82
N LYS A 55 4.78 -13.13 2.50
CA LYS A 55 3.52 -13.90 2.48
C LYS A 55 2.89 -13.97 3.88
N ALA A 56 3.68 -14.30 4.90
CA ALA A 56 3.22 -14.34 6.29
C ALA A 56 2.69 -12.97 6.74
N PHE A 57 3.43 -11.89 6.48
CA PHE A 57 3.01 -10.53 6.82
C PHE A 57 1.73 -10.12 6.06
N LEU A 58 1.60 -10.52 4.80
CA LEU A 58 0.38 -10.29 4.01
C LEU A 58 -0.82 -11.07 4.58
N ASP A 59 -0.67 -12.37 4.84
CA ASP A 59 -1.75 -13.20 5.39
C ASP A 59 -2.24 -12.64 6.73
N GLN A 60 -1.32 -12.22 7.60
CA GLN A 60 -1.63 -11.55 8.87
C GLN A 60 -2.37 -10.23 8.65
N SER A 61 -1.95 -9.42 7.66
CA SER A 61 -2.59 -8.14 7.36
C SER A 61 -4.01 -8.29 6.80
N ILE A 62 -4.23 -9.28 5.93
CA ILE A 62 -5.56 -9.61 5.42
C ILE A 62 -6.45 -10.12 6.55
N LEU A 63 -5.92 -10.96 7.45
CA LEU A 63 -6.66 -11.46 8.61
C LEU A 63 -7.05 -10.32 9.56
N ASP A 64 -6.15 -9.36 9.80
CA ASP A 64 -6.41 -8.19 10.61
C ASP A 64 -7.57 -7.35 10.04
N LEU A 65 -7.54 -7.08 8.72
CA LEU A 65 -8.61 -6.38 8.02
C LEU A 65 -9.94 -7.16 8.08
N GLN A 66 -9.90 -8.48 7.90
CA GLN A 66 -11.10 -9.33 8.00
C GLN A 66 -11.74 -9.24 9.38
N VAL A 67 -10.94 -9.35 10.46
CA VAL A 67 -11.42 -9.22 11.85
C VAL A 67 -12.04 -7.85 12.08
N THR A 68 -11.43 -6.78 11.57
CA THR A 68 -11.98 -5.42 11.66
C THR A 68 -13.33 -5.36 10.95
N LEU A 69 -13.46 -5.83 9.71
CA LEU A 69 -14.72 -5.81 8.96
C LEU A 69 -15.82 -6.66 9.63
N GLU A 70 -15.47 -7.82 10.18
CA GLU A 70 -16.39 -8.68 10.95
C GLU A 70 -16.93 -7.98 12.20
N SER A 71 -16.14 -7.14 12.85
CA SER A 71 -16.60 -6.36 14.01
C SER A 71 -17.70 -5.34 13.67
N TYR A 72 -17.82 -4.95 12.39
CA TYR A 72 -18.91 -4.11 11.86
C TYR A 72 -20.04 -4.94 11.23
N GLY A 73 -20.04 -6.26 11.40
CA GLY A 73 -21.02 -7.15 10.76
C GLY A 73 -20.85 -7.23 9.24
N SER A 74 -19.65 -6.94 8.73
CA SER A 74 -19.27 -7.14 7.33
C SER A 74 -18.31 -8.34 7.19
N ARG A 75 -17.73 -8.53 6.01
CA ARG A 75 -16.83 -9.66 5.72
C ARG A 75 -15.91 -9.32 4.56
N LEU A 76 -14.65 -9.77 4.64
CA LEU A 76 -13.72 -9.73 3.52
C LEU A 76 -13.79 -11.03 2.71
N TYR A 77 -14.03 -10.93 1.41
CA TYR A 77 -13.95 -12.07 0.49
C TYR A 77 -12.58 -12.11 -0.17
N VAL A 78 -11.74 -13.07 0.25
CA VAL A 78 -10.40 -13.29 -0.31
C VAL A 78 -10.50 -14.24 -1.49
N LEU A 79 -10.32 -13.70 -2.69
CA LEU A 79 -10.48 -14.42 -3.94
C LEU A 79 -9.11 -14.81 -4.50
N ARG A 80 -8.98 -16.04 -4.98
CA ARG A 80 -7.71 -16.60 -5.45
C ARG A 80 -7.83 -17.02 -6.91
N ASN A 81 -6.70 -17.05 -7.62
CA ASN A 81 -6.61 -17.48 -9.01
C ASN A 81 -7.46 -16.64 -10.00
N LEU A 82 -7.82 -15.40 -9.62
CA LEU A 82 -8.52 -14.45 -10.46
C LEU A 82 -7.60 -13.31 -10.91
N GLU A 83 -7.88 -12.78 -12.09
CA GLU A 83 -7.34 -11.51 -12.60
C GLU A 83 -8.26 -10.34 -12.20
N ALA A 84 -7.76 -9.11 -12.28
CA ALA A 84 -8.55 -7.92 -11.96
C ALA A 84 -9.86 -7.84 -12.75
N VAL A 85 -9.84 -8.22 -14.04
CA VAL A 85 -11.02 -8.18 -14.92
C VAL A 85 -12.13 -9.15 -14.50
N ASP A 86 -11.81 -10.23 -13.76
CA ASP A 86 -12.82 -11.18 -13.28
C ASP A 86 -13.77 -10.55 -12.25
N LEU A 87 -13.35 -9.45 -11.60
CA LEU A 87 -14.22 -8.68 -10.70
C LEU A 87 -15.44 -8.10 -11.41
N ILE A 88 -15.41 -7.92 -12.74
CA ILE A 88 -16.57 -7.45 -13.51
C ILE A 88 -17.69 -8.48 -13.47
N GLN A 89 -17.38 -9.76 -13.71
CA GLN A 89 -18.37 -10.82 -13.64
C GLN A 89 -18.90 -10.98 -12.21
N ILE A 90 -18.02 -10.90 -11.21
CA ILE A 90 -18.44 -10.94 -9.80
C ILE A 90 -19.38 -9.78 -9.47
N ALA A 91 -19.12 -8.58 -10.00
CA ALA A 91 -19.99 -7.43 -9.80
C ALA A 91 -21.39 -7.69 -10.40
N LEU A 92 -21.44 -8.20 -11.64
CA LEU A 92 -22.70 -8.55 -12.30
C LEU A 92 -23.48 -9.62 -11.52
N ASP A 93 -22.83 -10.70 -11.09
CA ASP A 93 -23.45 -11.80 -10.35
C ASP A 93 -24.08 -11.35 -9.02
N HIS A 94 -23.57 -10.27 -8.43
CA HIS A 94 -24.05 -9.71 -7.18
C HIS A 94 -24.88 -8.43 -7.34
N ASN A 95 -25.28 -8.10 -8.57
CA ASN A 95 -26.01 -6.86 -8.91
C ASN A 95 -25.30 -5.59 -8.38
N ALA A 96 -23.97 -5.61 -8.34
CA ALA A 96 -23.17 -4.44 -8.06
C ALA A 96 -23.11 -3.54 -9.30
N GLU A 97 -23.35 -2.25 -9.12
CA GLU A 97 -23.26 -1.26 -10.19
C GLU A 97 -21.85 -0.65 -10.31
N ALA A 98 -20.98 -0.92 -9.33
CA ALA A 98 -19.65 -0.34 -9.26
C ALA A 98 -18.58 -1.21 -8.62
N ILE A 99 -17.32 -0.92 -8.98
CA ILE A 99 -16.10 -1.41 -8.33
C ILE A 99 -15.28 -0.21 -7.89
N ILE A 100 -15.01 -0.12 -6.59
CA ILE A 100 -14.28 0.98 -5.95
C ILE A 100 -12.96 0.46 -5.40
N GLY A 101 -11.84 1.13 -5.67
CA GLY A 101 -10.53 0.74 -5.14
C GLY A 101 -9.55 1.91 -5.03
N GLY A 102 -8.36 1.67 -4.46
CA GLY A 102 -7.28 2.67 -4.41
C GLY A 102 -6.62 2.88 -5.78
N VAL A 103 -5.79 3.90 -5.97
CA VAL A 103 -4.87 4.00 -7.12
C VAL A 103 -3.55 3.29 -6.78
N GLU A 104 -3.07 2.49 -7.71
CA GLU A 104 -1.73 1.90 -7.72
C GLU A 104 -0.87 2.56 -8.79
N MET A 105 0.44 2.59 -8.52
CA MET A 105 1.41 3.43 -9.24
C MET A 105 2.33 2.63 -10.16
N ALA A 106 2.51 1.33 -9.92
CA ALA A 106 3.43 0.49 -10.67
C ALA A 106 2.80 -0.03 -11.99
N TYR A 107 3.66 -0.49 -12.90
CA TYR A 107 3.26 -0.77 -14.29
C TYR A 107 2.18 -1.86 -14.41
N ASN A 108 2.33 -2.98 -13.73
CA ASN A 108 1.37 -4.09 -13.84
C ASN A 108 0.00 -3.68 -13.27
N GLU A 109 -0.01 -3.05 -12.10
CA GLU A 109 -1.23 -2.61 -11.45
C GLU A 109 -1.91 -1.47 -12.22
N THR A 110 -1.16 -0.57 -12.86
CA THR A 110 -1.73 0.47 -13.73
C THR A 110 -2.32 -0.11 -15.02
N LEU A 111 -1.72 -1.17 -15.57
CA LEU A 111 -2.29 -1.94 -16.68
C LEU A 111 -3.59 -2.63 -16.27
N ASP A 112 -3.63 -3.30 -15.11
CA ASP A 112 -4.85 -3.91 -14.56
C ASP A 112 -5.97 -2.89 -14.40
N GLN A 113 -5.66 -1.73 -13.80
CA GLN A 113 -6.60 -0.63 -13.64
C GLN A 113 -7.17 -0.13 -14.97
N LYS A 114 -6.34 -0.05 -16.01
CA LYS A 114 -6.78 0.36 -17.35
C LYS A 114 -7.71 -0.69 -17.95
N ASN A 115 -7.34 -1.96 -17.87
CA ASN A 115 -8.08 -3.07 -18.46
C ASN A 115 -9.45 -3.24 -17.80
N ILE A 116 -9.50 -3.29 -16.47
CA ILE A 116 -10.78 -3.40 -15.75
C ILE A 116 -11.69 -2.17 -15.93
N LYS A 117 -11.13 -0.96 -16.07
CA LYS A 117 -11.93 0.24 -16.41
C LYS A 117 -12.54 0.15 -17.81
N ALA A 118 -11.80 -0.37 -18.78
CA ALA A 118 -12.31 -0.57 -20.14
C ALA A 118 -13.44 -1.62 -20.15
N GLU A 119 -13.22 -2.74 -19.47
CA GLU A 119 -14.21 -3.83 -19.38
C GLU A 119 -15.45 -3.43 -18.57
N GLY A 120 -15.27 -2.67 -17.49
CA GLY A 120 -16.39 -2.11 -16.75
C GLY A 120 -17.26 -1.20 -17.61
N LYS A 121 -16.64 -0.37 -18.47
CA LYS A 121 -17.38 0.49 -19.40
C LYS A 121 -18.21 -0.33 -20.41
N SER A 122 -17.68 -1.42 -20.96
CA SER A 122 -18.42 -2.29 -21.89
C SER A 122 -19.55 -3.05 -21.19
N SER A 123 -19.33 -3.44 -19.93
CA SER A 123 -20.26 -4.24 -19.14
C SER A 123 -21.25 -3.43 -18.30
N GLY A 124 -21.21 -2.09 -18.37
CA GLY A 124 -22.11 -1.21 -17.59
C GLY A 124 -21.78 -1.12 -16.10
N ILE A 125 -20.56 -1.50 -15.70
CA ILE A 125 -20.06 -1.43 -14.33
C ILE A 125 -19.18 -0.19 -14.15
N PHE A 126 -19.53 0.68 -13.21
CA PHE A 126 -18.75 1.87 -12.91
C PHE A 126 -17.48 1.51 -12.12
N VAL A 127 -16.29 1.73 -12.71
CA VAL A 127 -15.02 1.45 -12.04
C VAL A 127 -14.32 2.74 -11.63
N LYS A 128 -14.10 2.92 -10.31
CA LYS A 128 -13.46 4.12 -9.76
C LYS A 128 -12.27 3.78 -8.88
N PHE A 129 -11.13 4.41 -9.20
CA PHE A 129 -9.93 4.38 -8.37
C PHE A 129 -9.70 5.74 -7.71
N LEU A 130 -9.38 5.74 -6.42
CA LEU A 130 -9.18 6.93 -5.59
C LEU A 130 -7.74 7.00 -5.05
N GLU A 131 -7.12 8.18 -5.11
CA GLU A 131 -5.77 8.42 -4.61
C GLU A 131 -5.74 8.39 -3.07
N GLU A 132 -4.86 7.56 -2.50
CA GLU A 132 -4.63 7.48 -1.04
C GLU A 132 -3.21 7.00 -0.65
N ARG A 133 -2.48 6.37 -1.59
CA ARG A 133 -1.19 5.73 -1.34
C ARG A 133 -0.05 6.72 -1.04
N THR A 134 -0.19 7.96 -1.51
CA THR A 134 0.81 9.04 -1.51
C THR A 134 0.46 10.13 -0.49
N LEU A 135 1.46 10.91 -0.08
CA LEU A 135 1.28 12.10 0.77
C LEU A 135 0.51 13.20 0.05
N PHE A 136 0.76 13.33 -1.25
CA PHE A 136 0.12 14.31 -2.11
C PHE A 136 -0.71 13.60 -3.18
N ASN A 137 -1.84 14.18 -3.55
CA ASN A 137 -2.54 13.78 -4.77
C ASN A 137 -1.91 14.49 -5.99
N GLU A 138 -2.15 14.00 -7.20
CA GLU A 138 -1.56 14.54 -8.43
C GLU A 138 -1.84 16.05 -8.59
N ARG A 139 -3.04 16.50 -8.21
CA ARG A 139 -3.45 17.92 -8.26
C ARG A 139 -2.69 18.82 -7.29
N GLN A 140 -2.03 18.25 -6.29
CA GLN A 140 -1.24 18.99 -5.30
C GLN A 140 0.22 19.12 -5.70
N LEU A 141 0.66 18.40 -6.74
CA LEU A 141 2.02 18.52 -7.27
C LEU A 141 2.16 19.88 -8.00
N PRO A 142 3.26 20.62 -7.79
CA PRO A 142 3.50 21.91 -8.43
C PRO A 142 4.02 21.77 -9.88
N PHE A 143 3.81 20.60 -10.47
CA PHE A 143 4.19 20.22 -11.82
C PHE A 143 3.28 19.09 -12.31
N VAL A 144 3.12 18.99 -13.62
CA VAL A 144 2.52 17.81 -14.24
C VAL A 144 3.51 16.64 -14.20
N LEU A 145 3.01 15.39 -14.19
CA LEU A 145 3.82 14.19 -14.04
C LEU A 145 5.00 14.11 -15.04
N GLN A 146 4.80 14.53 -16.29
CA GLN A 146 5.86 14.53 -17.31
C GLN A 146 7.05 15.44 -16.95
N LYS A 147 6.83 16.44 -16.09
CA LYS A 147 7.83 17.36 -15.57
C LYS A 147 8.33 16.97 -14.17
N LEU A 148 8.04 15.76 -13.69
CA LEU A 148 8.62 15.24 -12.44
C LEU A 148 10.15 15.40 -12.49
N PRO A 149 10.76 16.10 -11.52
CA PRO A 149 12.20 16.30 -11.50
C PRO A 149 12.96 14.97 -11.42
N GLU A 150 14.00 14.81 -12.23
CA GLU A 150 14.85 13.60 -12.24
C GLU A 150 15.73 13.44 -10.98
N VAL A 151 15.80 14.49 -10.15
CA VAL A 151 16.62 14.52 -8.94
C VAL A 151 15.72 14.79 -7.74
N PHE A 152 15.76 13.88 -6.75
CA PHE A 152 14.97 13.96 -5.53
C PHE A 152 15.07 15.32 -4.81
N THR A 153 16.26 15.89 -4.67
CA THR A 153 16.42 17.19 -4.00
C THR A 153 15.62 18.31 -4.68
N LYS A 154 15.47 18.27 -6.01
CA LYS A 154 14.63 19.23 -6.75
C LYS A 154 13.15 18.95 -6.50
N PHE A 155 12.74 17.69 -6.56
CA PHE A 155 11.39 17.25 -6.21
C PHE A 155 10.99 17.73 -4.80
N ARG A 156 11.79 17.37 -3.78
CA ARG A 156 11.58 17.74 -2.38
C ARG A 156 11.40 19.25 -2.20
N LYS A 157 12.34 20.06 -2.72
CA LYS A 157 12.28 21.52 -2.60
C LYS A 157 11.02 22.12 -3.24
N LEU A 158 10.53 21.52 -4.33
CA LEU A 158 9.30 21.98 -4.99
C LEU A 158 8.06 21.63 -4.17
N VAL A 159 7.92 20.39 -3.71
CA VAL A 159 6.73 19.96 -2.95
C VAL A 159 6.68 20.59 -1.57
N GLU A 160 7.81 20.69 -0.85
CA GLU A 160 7.85 21.35 0.47
C GLU A 160 7.47 22.84 0.39
N LYS A 161 7.77 23.52 -0.73
CA LYS A 161 7.47 24.94 -0.92
C LYS A 161 6.04 25.19 -1.40
N ASN A 162 5.50 24.32 -2.24
CA ASN A 162 4.29 24.61 -3.03
C ASN A 162 3.14 23.62 -2.80
N SER A 163 3.34 22.58 -1.99
CA SER A 163 2.33 21.56 -1.71
C SER A 163 2.06 21.46 -0.21
N THR A 164 0.83 21.09 0.14
CA THR A 164 0.41 20.90 1.53
C THR A 164 -0.10 19.49 1.70
N VAL A 165 0.39 18.75 2.70
CA VAL A 165 -0.18 17.44 3.04
C VAL A 165 -1.59 17.68 3.58
N LEU A 166 -2.60 17.03 2.97
CA LEU A 166 -3.98 17.16 3.43
C LEU A 166 -4.16 16.42 4.77
N PRO A 167 -5.09 16.88 5.63
CA PRO A 167 -5.50 16.11 6.80
C PRO A 167 -5.98 14.71 6.41
N THR A 168 -5.90 13.78 7.36
CA THR A 168 -6.54 12.47 7.19
C THR A 168 -8.05 12.63 7.02
N ILE A 169 -8.67 11.71 6.29
CA ILE A 169 -10.13 11.72 6.12
C ILE A 169 -10.81 11.14 7.38
N PRO A 170 -12.03 11.63 7.74
CA PRO A 170 -12.81 11.05 8.82
C PRO A 170 -13.07 9.55 8.62
N ALA A 171 -13.15 8.81 9.73
CA ALA A 171 -13.49 7.40 9.70
C ALA A 171 -14.89 7.19 9.08
N ALA A 172 -14.98 6.27 8.12
CA ALA A 172 -16.24 5.93 7.48
C ALA A 172 -17.17 5.21 8.47
N THR A 173 -18.47 5.45 8.38
CA THR A 173 -19.47 4.62 9.06
C THR A 173 -19.71 3.37 8.22
N LEU A 174 -19.14 2.25 8.64
CA LEU A 174 -19.29 0.97 7.93
C LEU A 174 -20.70 0.41 8.17
N SER A 175 -21.41 0.11 7.09
CA SER A 175 -22.66 -0.66 7.13
C SER A 175 -22.38 -2.16 7.16
N SER A 176 -23.25 -2.91 7.83
CA SER A 176 -23.17 -4.38 7.87
C SER A 176 -23.49 -4.97 6.49
N LEU A 177 -22.94 -6.16 6.23
CA LEU A 177 -23.22 -6.93 5.03
C LEU A 177 -23.90 -8.24 5.43
N ASP A 178 -25.12 -8.45 4.95
CA ASP A 178 -25.77 -9.75 5.10
C ASP A 178 -25.03 -10.80 4.27
N SER A 179 -24.08 -11.47 4.90
CA SER A 179 -23.22 -12.46 4.25
C SER A 179 -23.98 -13.68 3.70
N SER A 180 -25.23 -13.92 4.13
CA SER A 180 -26.05 -15.02 3.60
C SER A 180 -26.49 -14.78 2.15
N THR A 181 -26.45 -13.52 1.71
CA THR A 181 -26.84 -13.08 0.37
C THR A 181 -25.66 -12.99 -0.61
N ILE A 182 -24.48 -13.50 -0.22
CA ILE A 182 -23.26 -13.49 -1.03
C ILE A 182 -22.82 -14.93 -1.31
N THR A 183 -22.59 -15.26 -2.57
CA THR A 183 -22.21 -16.61 -3.03
C THR A 183 -20.71 -16.78 -3.27
N LEU A 184 -19.91 -15.76 -2.94
CA LEU A 184 -18.45 -15.82 -3.03
C LEU A 184 -17.84 -16.80 -2.02
N PRO A 185 -16.73 -17.48 -2.37
CA PRO A 185 -16.05 -18.38 -1.45
C PRO A 185 -15.58 -17.60 -0.23
N TYR A 186 -15.89 -18.14 0.95
CA TYR A 186 -15.41 -17.63 2.22
C TYR A 186 -14.54 -18.69 2.89
N GLU A 187 -13.23 -18.57 2.67
CA GLU A 187 -12.24 -19.47 3.26
C GLU A 187 -11.53 -18.83 4.44
N LYS A 188 -11.24 -19.64 5.46
CA LYS A 188 -10.35 -19.21 6.53
C LYS A 188 -8.97 -18.92 5.96
N ILE A 189 -8.46 -17.72 6.21
CA ILE A 189 -7.10 -17.32 5.83
C ILE A 189 -6.09 -18.27 6.49
N LYS A 190 -5.33 -18.98 5.66
CA LYS A 190 -4.24 -19.86 6.10
C LYS A 190 -2.98 -19.01 6.20
N LEU A 191 -2.44 -18.88 7.41
CA LEU A 191 -1.21 -18.14 7.62
C LEU A 191 -0.01 -18.94 7.10
N THR A 192 0.84 -18.29 6.30
CA THR A 192 2.16 -18.82 5.94
C THR A 192 2.99 -19.04 7.21
N ALA A 193 3.47 -20.26 7.40
CA ALA A 193 4.33 -20.59 8.54
C ALA A 193 5.68 -19.88 8.39
N LEU A 194 6.12 -19.21 9.46
CA LEU A 194 7.43 -18.58 9.51
C LEU A 194 8.11 -18.96 10.82
N THR A 195 9.35 -19.40 10.74
CA THR A 195 10.20 -19.56 11.92
C THR A 195 10.59 -18.17 12.42
N LYS A 196 10.18 -17.81 13.63
CA LYS A 196 10.61 -16.57 14.27
C LYS A 196 12.09 -16.66 14.58
N ASP A 197 12.82 -15.59 14.28
CA ASP A 197 14.20 -15.39 14.68
C ASP A 197 14.23 -14.24 15.67
N ASP A 198 14.67 -14.52 16.90
CA ASP A 198 14.70 -13.53 17.99
C ASP A 198 15.67 -12.36 17.71
N ARG A 199 16.54 -12.51 16.70
CA ARG A 199 17.46 -11.45 16.25
C ARG A 199 16.78 -10.47 15.29
N SER A 200 15.54 -10.73 14.86
CA SER A 200 14.85 -9.88 13.89
C SER A 200 14.63 -8.46 14.41
N ALA A 201 15.09 -7.47 13.65
CA ALA A 201 14.78 -6.06 13.87
C ALA A 201 13.35 -5.68 13.41
N VAL A 202 12.63 -6.63 12.81
CA VAL A 202 11.24 -6.48 12.33
C VAL A 202 10.41 -7.65 12.87
N PRO A 203 10.20 -7.74 14.20
CA PRO A 203 9.53 -8.89 14.82
C PRO A 203 7.99 -8.87 14.68
N PHE A 204 7.46 -7.96 13.86
CA PHE A 204 6.05 -7.58 13.88
C PHE A 204 5.16 -8.53 13.10
N GLU A 205 3.91 -8.59 13.53
CA GLU A 205 2.82 -9.20 12.78
C GLU A 205 2.20 -8.15 11.84
N GLY A 206 1.69 -8.60 10.70
CA GLY A 206 0.94 -7.76 9.76
C GLY A 206 -0.38 -7.26 10.32
N GLY A 207 -0.90 -6.17 9.73
CA GLY A 207 -2.20 -5.59 10.07
C GLY A 207 -2.16 -4.11 10.45
N GLU A 208 -3.30 -3.45 10.29
CA GLU A 208 -3.50 -2.05 10.66
C GLU A 208 -3.34 -1.86 12.17
N ARG A 209 -3.94 -2.72 12.98
CA ARG A 209 -3.85 -2.61 14.45
C ARG A 209 -2.41 -2.70 14.95
N GLN A 210 -1.59 -3.56 14.34
CA GLN A 210 -0.18 -3.68 14.68
C GLN A 210 0.62 -2.47 14.17
N GLY A 211 0.35 -2.01 12.95
CA GLY A 211 0.99 -0.81 12.42
C GLY A 211 0.75 0.43 13.28
N LEU A 212 -0.49 0.64 13.75
CA LEU A 212 -0.83 1.76 14.64
C LEU A 212 -0.13 1.65 16.01
N LYS A 213 0.01 0.43 16.56
CA LYS A 213 0.80 0.19 17.77
C LYS A 213 2.26 0.55 17.58
N GLU A 214 2.85 0.19 16.43
CA GLU A 214 4.25 0.52 16.13
C GLU A 214 4.46 2.03 15.97
N VAL A 215 3.51 2.75 15.35
CA VAL A 215 3.54 4.22 15.30
C VAL A 215 3.51 4.81 16.72
N ALA A 216 2.56 4.38 17.55
CA ALA A 216 2.44 4.84 18.93
C ALA A 216 3.68 4.50 19.78
N TYR A 217 4.26 3.31 19.59
CA TYR A 217 5.48 2.88 20.26
C TYR A 217 6.65 3.80 19.93
N TYR A 218 6.91 4.01 18.64
CA TYR A 218 8.08 4.76 18.16
C TYR A 218 7.97 6.27 18.45
N PHE A 219 6.77 6.83 18.34
CA PHE A 219 6.54 8.27 18.56
C PHE A 219 6.32 8.60 20.03
N LYS A 220 5.28 8.05 20.67
CA LYS A 220 4.84 8.54 21.98
C LYS A 220 5.42 7.74 23.16
N GLN A 221 5.42 6.40 23.07
CA GLN A 221 5.82 5.56 24.21
C GLN A 221 7.32 5.63 24.50
N THR A 222 8.14 5.62 23.44
CA THR A 222 9.61 5.64 23.56
C THR A 222 10.25 6.95 23.16
N ARG A 223 9.58 7.74 22.31
CA ARG A 223 10.11 8.98 21.71
C ARG A 223 11.41 8.77 20.93
N HIS A 224 11.63 7.56 20.40
CA HIS A 224 12.80 7.26 19.57
C HIS A 224 12.87 8.13 18.30
N ILE A 225 11.73 8.66 17.84
CA ILE A 225 11.68 9.64 16.75
C ILE A 225 12.58 10.88 16.98
N LEU A 226 12.82 11.28 18.23
CA LEU A 226 13.71 12.41 18.56
C LEU A 226 15.18 12.16 18.23
N LYS A 227 15.56 10.89 18.02
CA LYS A 227 16.93 10.47 17.67
C LYS A 227 17.04 9.81 16.29
N TYR A 228 16.00 9.93 15.46
CA TYR A 228 15.89 9.19 14.20
C TYR A 228 17.03 9.50 13.23
N LYS A 229 17.42 10.77 13.07
CA LYS A 229 18.50 11.16 12.13
C LYS A 229 19.84 10.58 12.56
N GLU A 230 20.08 10.49 13.87
CA GLU A 230 21.31 9.94 14.44
C GLU A 230 21.37 8.41 14.31
N THR A 231 20.25 7.72 14.53
CA THR A 231 20.22 6.25 14.63
C THR A 231 19.86 5.53 13.32
N ARG A 232 19.25 6.18 12.33
CA ARG A 232 18.75 5.54 11.08
C ARG A 232 19.76 4.73 10.27
N ASN A 233 21.07 4.88 10.51
CA ASN A 233 22.13 4.11 9.84
C ASN A 233 22.68 2.95 10.69
N GLU A 234 22.20 2.76 11.91
CA GLU A 234 22.53 1.57 12.70
C GLU A 234 21.85 0.33 12.11
N LEU A 235 22.36 -0.85 12.47
CA LEU A 235 21.93 -2.12 11.87
C LEU A 235 21.35 -3.12 12.88
N LEU A 236 21.52 -2.87 14.18
CA LEU A 236 21.17 -3.82 15.24
C LEU A 236 20.06 -3.27 16.12
N GLY A 237 19.12 -4.16 16.47
CA GLY A 237 17.95 -3.80 17.27
C GLY A 237 16.81 -3.18 16.45
N ARG A 238 15.65 -3.02 17.08
CA ARG A 238 14.45 -2.52 16.40
C ARG A 238 14.37 -0.99 16.39
N ASP A 239 14.97 -0.33 17.38
CA ASP A 239 14.70 1.07 17.72
C ASP A 239 15.50 2.10 16.90
N TYR A 240 16.47 1.66 16.10
CA TYR A 240 17.28 2.57 15.29
C TYR A 240 16.51 3.28 14.17
N SER A 241 15.27 2.87 13.89
CA SER A 241 14.40 3.47 12.89
C SER A 241 12.95 3.14 13.20
N SER A 242 12.00 3.78 12.53
CA SER A 242 10.57 3.52 12.73
C SER A 242 10.11 2.09 12.41
N LYS A 243 10.79 1.40 11.48
CA LYS A 243 10.39 0.09 10.95
C LYS A 243 8.96 0.06 10.37
N PHE A 244 8.43 1.21 9.93
CA PHE A 244 7.09 1.33 9.35
C PHE A 244 6.96 0.76 7.92
N SER A 245 8.06 0.41 7.26
CA SER A 245 8.10 0.03 5.86
C SER A 245 7.16 -1.12 5.46
N PRO A 246 7.04 -2.26 6.19
CA PRO A 246 6.12 -3.33 5.78
C PRO A 246 4.65 -2.91 5.91
N PHE A 247 4.30 -2.12 6.93
CA PHE A 247 2.95 -1.57 7.10
C PHE A 247 2.58 -0.56 6.01
N LEU A 248 3.51 0.35 5.67
CA LEU A 248 3.32 1.33 4.58
C LEU A 248 3.27 0.66 3.20
N ALA A 249 3.93 -0.48 3.01
CA ALA A 249 3.97 -1.19 1.74
C ALA A 249 2.62 -1.85 1.41
N LEU A 250 1.99 -2.49 2.39
CA LEU A 250 0.65 -3.08 2.28
C LEU A 250 -0.49 -2.11 2.61
N GLY A 251 -0.14 -0.86 2.95
CA GLY A 251 -1.10 0.18 3.31
C GLY A 251 -1.91 -0.13 4.55
N CYS A 252 -1.34 -0.89 5.49
CA CYS A 252 -1.88 -1.10 6.84
C CYS A 252 -1.88 0.19 7.66
N ILE A 253 -0.98 1.12 7.36
CA ILE A 253 -1.02 2.49 7.87
C ILE A 253 -0.96 3.47 6.71
N SER A 254 -1.67 4.59 6.84
CA SER A 254 -1.58 5.70 5.89
C SER A 254 -0.31 6.50 6.11
N VAL A 255 0.31 6.93 5.01
CA VAL A 255 1.43 7.88 5.08
C VAL A 255 0.97 9.26 5.58
N ARG A 256 -0.27 9.67 5.29
CA ARG A 256 -0.84 10.93 5.83
C ARG A 256 -1.10 10.82 7.32
N GLN A 257 -1.61 9.67 7.80
CA GLN A 257 -1.78 9.42 9.23
C GLN A 257 -0.43 9.50 9.97
N VAL A 258 0.61 8.85 9.44
CA VAL A 258 1.96 8.91 10.03
C VAL A 258 2.47 10.36 10.07
N TYR A 259 2.24 11.15 9.02
CA TYR A 259 2.62 12.55 9.00
C TYR A 259 1.82 13.39 10.01
N GLU A 260 0.51 13.17 10.12
CA GLU A 260 -0.35 13.85 11.09
C GLU A 260 0.07 13.51 12.52
N ASP A 261 0.31 12.24 12.83
CA ASP A 261 0.79 11.78 14.13
C ASP A 261 2.17 12.39 14.48
N LEU A 262 3.03 12.54 13.48
CA LEU A 262 4.32 13.22 13.62
C LEU A 262 4.12 14.70 13.96
N LYS A 263 3.20 15.40 13.28
CA LYS A 263 2.89 16.81 13.58
C LYS A 263 2.26 17.00 14.95
N GLN A 264 1.38 16.09 15.37
CA GLN A 264 0.84 16.09 16.73
C GLN A 264 1.94 15.85 17.77
N PHE A 265 2.85 14.90 17.52
CA PHE A 265 4.00 14.67 18.39
C PHE A 265 4.89 15.91 18.51
N GLU A 266 5.18 16.60 17.41
CA GLU A 266 5.99 17.83 17.40
C GLU A 266 5.34 18.96 18.20
N GLN A 267 4.01 19.06 18.20
CA GLN A 267 3.26 20.04 18.98
C GLN A 267 3.23 19.69 20.48
N GLU A 268 3.12 18.41 20.81
CA GLU A 268 2.99 17.91 22.19
C GLU A 268 4.34 17.82 22.91
N PHE A 269 5.41 17.47 22.18
CA PHE A 269 6.72 17.17 22.75
C PHE A 269 7.82 18.10 22.23
N GLU A 270 8.36 17.81 21.04
CA GLU A 270 9.51 18.53 20.47
C GLU A 270 9.55 18.32 18.95
N SER A 271 9.88 19.38 18.21
CA SER A 271 10.27 19.33 16.81
C SER A 271 11.77 19.59 16.70
N ASN A 272 12.48 18.74 15.96
CA ASN A 272 13.91 18.86 15.74
C ASN A 272 14.33 18.29 14.37
N GLU A 273 15.62 18.20 14.11
CA GLU A 273 16.11 17.68 12.83
C GLU A 273 15.69 16.23 12.58
N SER A 274 15.54 15.41 13.63
CA SER A 274 15.17 14.00 13.56
C SER A 274 13.69 13.80 13.23
N THR A 275 12.79 14.60 13.80
CA THR A 275 11.36 14.57 13.43
C THR A 275 11.18 14.98 11.97
N TYR A 276 11.88 16.02 11.50
CA TYR A 276 11.92 16.38 10.08
C TYR A 276 12.50 15.26 9.20
N TRP A 277 13.56 14.58 9.66
CA TRP A 277 14.22 13.57 8.83
C TRP A 277 13.34 12.37 8.53
N LEU A 278 12.41 12.00 9.42
CA LEU A 278 11.43 10.97 9.10
C LEU A 278 10.52 11.41 7.95
N PHE A 279 10.02 12.66 7.99
CA PHE A 279 9.24 13.22 6.88
C PHE A 279 10.06 13.27 5.57
N PHE A 280 11.34 13.62 5.65
CA PHE A 280 12.25 13.60 4.50
C PHE A 280 12.34 12.20 3.86
N GLU A 281 12.39 11.12 4.64
CA GLU A 281 12.36 9.75 4.11
C GLU A 281 10.98 9.33 3.57
N LEU A 282 9.89 9.83 4.15
CA LEU A 282 8.56 9.65 3.56
C LEU A 282 8.44 10.35 2.20
N LEU A 283 9.14 11.47 2.00
CA LEU A 283 9.24 12.12 0.69
C LEU A 283 10.06 11.29 -0.31
N TRP A 284 11.04 10.50 0.13
CA TRP A 284 11.70 9.53 -0.77
C TRP A 284 10.73 8.44 -1.23
N ARG A 285 9.93 7.88 -0.29
CA ARG A 285 8.85 6.94 -0.64
C ARG A 285 7.89 7.57 -1.64
N GLU A 286 7.46 8.80 -1.38
CA GLU A 286 6.59 9.58 -2.27
C GLU A 286 7.19 9.73 -3.67
N TYR A 287 8.44 10.21 -3.75
CA TYR A 287 9.15 10.42 -5.00
C TYR A 287 9.18 9.16 -5.87
N PHE A 288 9.49 8.00 -5.27
CA PHE A 288 9.53 6.75 -6.01
C PHE A 288 8.15 6.24 -6.46
N GLN A 289 7.05 6.60 -5.78
CA GLN A 289 5.70 6.34 -6.31
C GLN A 289 5.49 7.09 -7.63
N TRP A 290 5.85 8.37 -7.69
CA TRP A 290 5.72 9.18 -8.90
C TRP A 290 6.69 8.78 -10.01
N VAL A 291 7.92 8.37 -9.66
CA VAL A 291 8.88 7.81 -10.62
C VAL A 291 8.32 6.52 -11.24
N ALA A 292 7.77 5.62 -10.43
CA ALA A 292 7.16 4.39 -10.92
C ALA A 292 5.99 4.68 -11.88
N LEU A 293 5.12 5.64 -11.54
CA LEU A 293 4.00 6.03 -12.39
C LEU A 293 4.46 6.69 -13.70
N LYS A 294 5.47 7.57 -13.65
CA LYS A 294 5.99 8.27 -14.82
C LYS A 294 6.68 7.33 -15.81
N HIS A 295 7.55 6.46 -15.31
CA HIS A 295 8.45 5.66 -16.14
C HIS A 295 7.89 4.27 -16.45
N GLY A 296 6.88 3.81 -15.70
CA GLY A 296 6.20 2.54 -15.95
C GLY A 296 7.19 1.38 -16.06
N LYS A 297 7.09 0.62 -17.17
CA LYS A 297 7.94 -0.55 -17.43
C LYS A 297 9.43 -0.24 -17.55
N ASP A 298 9.80 1.00 -17.91
CA ASP A 298 11.20 1.37 -18.14
C ASP A 298 12.01 1.33 -16.84
N LEU A 299 11.35 1.39 -15.68
CA LEU A 299 11.97 1.19 -14.37
C LEU A 299 12.56 -0.23 -14.21
N PHE A 300 12.06 -1.21 -14.94
CA PHE A 300 12.39 -2.63 -14.80
C PHE A 300 13.18 -3.18 -15.99
N LEU A 301 13.44 -2.35 -17.01
CA LEU A 301 14.30 -2.76 -18.12
C LEU A 301 15.76 -2.88 -17.64
N PRO A 302 16.58 -3.76 -18.25
CA PRO A 302 17.97 -3.95 -17.84
C PRO A 302 18.83 -2.66 -17.82
N GLN A 303 18.52 -1.69 -18.70
CA GLN A 303 19.21 -0.40 -18.76
C GLN A 303 18.64 0.64 -17.77
N GLY A 304 17.52 0.32 -17.11
CA GLY A 304 16.77 1.20 -16.23
C GLY A 304 16.43 2.54 -16.87
N LEU A 305 16.47 3.61 -16.08
CA LEU A 305 16.16 4.98 -16.52
C LEU A 305 17.33 5.68 -17.25
N ARG A 306 18.34 4.93 -17.71
CA ARG A 306 19.52 5.44 -18.41
C ARG A 306 19.82 4.57 -19.65
N PRO A 307 18.96 4.60 -20.67
CA PRO A 307 19.02 3.68 -21.81
C PRO A 307 20.33 3.79 -22.62
N ASP A 308 20.98 4.95 -22.58
CA ASP A 308 22.23 5.28 -23.25
C ASP A 308 23.48 4.75 -22.54
N LYS A 309 23.37 4.14 -21.35
CA LYS A 309 24.49 3.45 -20.69
C LYS A 309 24.52 1.96 -21.08
N PRO A 310 25.58 1.50 -21.76
CA PRO A 310 25.69 0.08 -22.13
C PRO A 310 25.86 -0.79 -20.88
N ILE A 311 25.25 -1.97 -20.89
CA ILE A 311 25.49 -3.00 -19.88
C ILE A 311 26.83 -3.65 -20.21
N THR A 312 27.83 -3.40 -19.38
CA THR A 312 29.22 -3.81 -19.63
C THR A 312 29.54 -5.21 -19.12
N GLU A 313 28.74 -5.74 -18.21
CA GLU A 313 28.97 -7.04 -17.58
C GLU A 313 27.73 -7.93 -17.71
N GLY A 314 27.94 -9.17 -18.14
CA GLY A 314 26.90 -10.19 -18.18
C GLY A 314 26.59 -10.76 -16.79
N PHE A 315 25.49 -11.49 -16.69
CA PHE A 315 25.10 -12.12 -15.43
C PHE A 315 26.04 -13.29 -15.05
N ASN A 316 26.47 -13.32 -13.77
CA ASN A 316 27.33 -14.37 -13.23
C ASN A 316 26.58 -15.16 -12.15
N GLN A 317 26.03 -16.33 -12.52
CA GLN A 317 25.27 -17.19 -11.60
C GLN A 317 26.06 -17.54 -10.34
N LYS A 318 27.34 -17.92 -10.47
CA LYS A 318 28.16 -18.34 -9.33
C LYS A 318 28.41 -17.21 -8.34
N ALA A 319 28.58 -15.98 -8.84
CA ALA A 319 28.73 -14.82 -7.99
C ALA A 319 27.41 -14.47 -7.29
N PHE A 320 26.29 -14.57 -8.01
CA PHE A 320 24.95 -14.33 -7.47
C PHE A 320 24.57 -15.30 -6.36
N GLU A 321 24.79 -16.61 -6.54
CA GLU A 321 24.49 -17.63 -5.50
C GLU A 321 25.32 -17.48 -4.22
N ARG A 322 26.49 -16.83 -4.27
CA ARG A 322 27.28 -16.52 -3.06
C ARG A 322 26.84 -15.25 -2.35
N TRP A 323 26.18 -14.35 -3.10
CA TRP A 323 25.68 -13.09 -2.57
C TRP A 323 24.34 -13.27 -1.85
N LYS A 324 23.49 -14.15 -2.39
CA LYS A 324 22.26 -14.62 -1.76
C LYS A 324 22.55 -15.34 -0.45
#